data_AF-A0A2W6REE3-F1
#
_entry.id   AF-A0A2W6REE3-F1
#
_cell.length_a   1.000
_cell.length_b   1.000
_cell.length_c   1.000
_cell.angle_alpha   90.00
_cell.angle_beta   90.00
_cell.angle_gamma   90.00
#
_symmetry.space_group_name_H-M   'P 1'
#
loop_
_entity.id
_entity.type
_entity.pdbx_description
1 polymer ?
#
loop_
_entity_poly.entity_id
_entity_poly.type
_entity_poly.pdbx_seq_one_letter_code
_entity_poly.pdbx_strand_id
1 'polypeptide(L)'
;MPFPDPNWIAPRTGHDWRDEDVRAAVDWLKGFVPVSEMEGRLEVQRAHLASALEAWKRGQHADPFDPSDAAAWWIVQGEAFAANRESFVPDAMVRSVPYLKRLGLELGRLRAIPGAEDRAARLMTGDRRQPEPGIYELLVALAWNRHGWDTRFVQEIRGGPPTPDLHASRGTRRWAIECKRLMPSAYAIKERQLGLALAAPVHRLRERLDTSFILTIDFKVELQDVPPDYLVNRVETALREKRAVWSDQVSDGAIAAPTWHLARRVMAHDDVFYGSSRMIELVSGNYDHEADHNFSARWRPAKKRPIYAHTIYRVSVVTWTSSSPAAIRHKAKHFRQVVAKAERQLPADRPGVVHVGVETMGGRDVNTVRHVRNMVEAHQFTPDNPRFRWVYANYLRPELTTDRNETWALTESMAPYRIGRHATPWPLPDHLLVSEEAESSPGLRF
;
A
#
# COMPACT_ATOMS: atom_id res chain seq x y z
N MET A 1 -12.85 18.84 5.88
CA MET A 1 -13.33 19.18 4.51
C MET A 1 -14.71 18.56 4.34
N PRO A 2 -15.64 19.15 3.56
CA PRO A 2 -16.85 18.41 3.19
C PRO A 2 -16.41 17.11 2.50
N PHE A 3 -17.03 15.99 2.87
CA PHE A 3 -16.79 14.73 2.17
C PHE A 3 -17.15 14.95 0.68
N PRO A 4 -16.30 14.49 -0.26
CA PRO A 4 -16.60 14.61 -1.68
C PRO A 4 -17.96 13.98 -1.97
N ASP A 5 -18.77 14.61 -2.84
CA ASP A 5 -20.10 14.11 -3.17
C ASP A 5 -19.98 12.73 -3.84
N PRO A 6 -20.44 11.65 -3.19
CA PRO A 6 -20.33 10.30 -3.76
C PRO A 6 -21.17 10.13 -5.02
N ASN A 7 -22.01 11.09 -5.41
CA ASN A 7 -22.85 11.03 -6.61
C ASN A 7 -22.16 11.31 -7.95
N TRP A 8 -20.83 11.47 -7.99
CA TRP A 8 -20.17 11.71 -9.26
C TRP A 8 -20.24 10.49 -10.20
N ILE A 9 -20.33 10.76 -11.51
CA ILE A 9 -20.37 9.73 -12.57
C ILE A 9 -19.10 9.89 -13.39
N ALA A 10 -18.40 8.78 -13.64
CA ALA A 10 -17.22 8.80 -14.50
C ALA A 10 -17.63 9.23 -15.92
N PRO A 11 -16.85 10.10 -16.59
CA PRO A 11 -17.07 10.38 -18.01
C PRO A 11 -17.09 9.07 -18.82
N ARG A 12 -17.89 8.98 -19.88
CA ARG A 12 -17.84 7.79 -20.76
C ARG A 12 -16.73 7.86 -21.81
N THR A 13 -16.10 9.03 -21.95
CA THR A 13 -15.09 9.36 -22.95
C THR A 13 -13.88 10.01 -22.28
N GLY A 14 -12.73 10.04 -22.97
CA GLY A 14 -11.50 10.60 -22.42
C GLY A 14 -10.79 9.67 -21.45
N HIS A 15 -11.04 8.35 -21.56
CA HIS A 15 -10.35 7.30 -20.79
C HIS A 15 -9.23 6.61 -21.62
N ASP A 16 -8.94 7.15 -22.79
CA ASP A 16 -7.88 6.77 -23.72
C ASP A 16 -6.57 7.52 -23.47
N TRP A 17 -6.48 8.27 -22.37
CA TRP A 17 -5.24 8.91 -21.95
C TRP A 17 -4.14 7.88 -21.74
N ARG A 18 -2.91 8.30 -21.99
CA ARG A 18 -1.70 7.52 -21.74
C ARG A 18 -0.92 8.18 -20.63
N ASP A 19 -0.36 7.37 -19.74
CA ASP A 19 0.61 7.86 -18.76
C ASP A 19 2.01 7.62 -19.30
N GLU A 20 2.58 8.66 -19.91
CA GLU A 20 3.88 8.59 -20.55
C GLU A 20 5.01 8.35 -19.54
N ASP A 21 4.86 8.83 -18.30
CA ASP A 21 5.83 8.61 -17.23
C ASP A 21 5.83 7.13 -16.80
N VAL A 22 4.65 6.57 -16.49
CA VAL A 22 4.54 5.14 -16.15
C VAL A 22 5.05 4.28 -17.31
N ARG A 23 4.74 4.64 -18.56
CA ARG A 23 5.23 3.94 -19.74
C ARG A 23 6.75 3.99 -19.85
N ALA A 24 7.37 5.15 -19.64
CA ALA A 24 8.81 5.30 -19.66
C ALA A 24 9.51 4.42 -18.59
N ALA A 25 8.97 4.35 -17.38
CA ALA A 25 9.49 3.48 -16.33
C ALA A 25 9.35 1.99 -16.70
N VAL A 26 8.19 1.59 -17.21
CA VAL A 26 7.93 0.21 -17.65
C VAL A 26 8.89 -0.20 -18.76
N ASP A 27 9.03 0.63 -19.80
CA ASP A 27 9.89 0.33 -20.95
C ASP A 27 11.36 0.26 -20.52
N TRP A 28 11.79 1.14 -19.63
CA TRP A 28 13.15 1.12 -19.06
C TRP A 28 13.41 -0.16 -18.27
N LEU A 29 12.50 -0.56 -17.37
CA LEU A 29 12.65 -1.78 -16.58
C LEU A 29 12.64 -3.05 -17.45
N LYS A 30 11.75 -3.12 -18.45
CA LYS A 30 11.71 -4.24 -19.41
C LYS A 30 13.01 -4.35 -20.19
N GLY A 31 13.68 -3.24 -20.49
CA GLY A 31 14.92 -3.19 -21.25
C GLY A 31 16.09 -3.98 -20.64
N PHE A 32 16.02 -4.33 -19.35
CA PHE A 32 17.05 -5.14 -18.67
C PHE A 32 16.87 -6.65 -18.85
N VAL A 33 15.78 -7.09 -19.50
CA VAL A 33 15.45 -8.50 -19.70
C VAL A 33 15.34 -8.75 -21.21
N PRO A 34 15.87 -9.85 -21.76
CA PRO A 34 15.67 -10.21 -23.16
C PRO A 34 14.17 -10.22 -23.52
N VAL A 35 13.80 -9.64 -24.66
CA VAL A 35 12.40 -9.43 -25.06
C VAL A 35 11.57 -10.71 -24.96
N SER A 36 12.06 -11.82 -25.52
CA SER A 36 11.37 -13.11 -25.49
C SER A 36 11.18 -13.68 -24.09
N GLU A 37 12.15 -13.45 -23.19
CA GLU A 37 12.03 -13.87 -21.78
C GLU A 37 10.98 -13.01 -21.06
N MET A 38 11.02 -11.69 -21.25
CA MET A 38 10.07 -10.78 -20.64
C MET A 38 8.64 -11.07 -21.12
N GLU A 39 8.44 -11.30 -22.41
CA GLU A 39 7.14 -11.69 -22.97
C GLU A 39 6.59 -12.97 -22.33
N GLY A 40 7.43 -14.00 -22.19
CA GLY A 40 7.04 -15.25 -21.50
C GLY A 40 6.63 -15.01 -20.04
N ARG A 41 7.38 -14.18 -19.31
CA ARG A 41 7.05 -13.82 -17.91
C ARG A 41 5.73 -13.05 -17.82
N LEU A 42 5.48 -12.10 -18.72
CA LEU A 42 4.22 -11.35 -18.76
C LEU A 42 3.03 -12.25 -19.10
N GLU A 43 3.20 -13.21 -20.01
CA GLU A 43 2.14 -14.14 -20.39
C GLU A 43 1.72 -15.03 -19.22
N VAL A 44 2.68 -15.54 -18.43
CA VAL A 44 2.38 -16.27 -17.19
C VAL A 44 1.52 -15.43 -16.25
N GLN A 45 1.88 -14.17 -16.03
CA GLN A 45 1.12 -13.28 -15.15
C GLN A 45 -0.29 -12.98 -15.68
N ARG A 46 -0.44 -12.78 -17.00
CA ARG A 46 -1.76 -12.59 -17.63
C ARG A 46 -2.63 -13.84 -17.54
N ALA A 47 -2.05 -15.04 -17.70
CA ALA A 47 -2.76 -16.31 -17.55
C ALA A 47 -3.23 -16.54 -16.10
N HIS A 48 -2.39 -16.19 -15.11
CA HIS A 48 -2.77 -16.19 -13.70
C HIS A 48 -3.94 -15.25 -13.43
N LEU A 49 -3.86 -14.01 -13.93
CA LEU A 49 -4.94 -13.03 -13.79
C LEU A 49 -6.23 -13.56 -14.43
N ALA A 50 -6.19 -14.06 -15.67
CA ALA A 50 -7.36 -14.60 -16.35
C ALA A 50 -8.02 -15.73 -15.53
N SER A 51 -7.23 -16.63 -14.94
CA SER A 51 -7.72 -17.70 -14.07
C SER A 51 -8.36 -17.15 -12.79
N ALA A 52 -7.76 -16.14 -12.17
CA ALA A 52 -8.30 -15.48 -11.00
C ALA A 52 -9.63 -14.77 -11.32
N LEU A 53 -9.72 -14.08 -12.45
CA LEU A 53 -10.96 -13.43 -12.89
C LEU A 53 -12.11 -14.44 -13.05
N GLU A 54 -11.86 -15.63 -13.59
CA GLU A 54 -12.87 -16.69 -13.68
C GLU A 54 -13.31 -17.21 -12.31
N ALA A 55 -12.39 -17.32 -11.36
CA ALA A 55 -12.73 -17.67 -9.97
C ALA A 55 -13.58 -16.58 -9.32
N TRP A 56 -13.21 -15.30 -9.49
CA TRP A 56 -13.94 -14.16 -8.94
C TRP A 56 -15.37 -14.06 -9.49
N LYS A 57 -15.58 -14.37 -10.78
CA LYS A 57 -16.94 -14.46 -11.37
C LYS A 57 -17.84 -15.49 -10.68
N ARG A 58 -17.24 -16.55 -10.11
CA ARG A 58 -17.94 -17.58 -9.32
C ARG A 58 -18.01 -17.24 -7.84
N GLY A 59 -17.58 -16.05 -7.43
CA GLY A 59 -17.51 -15.63 -6.03
C GLY A 59 -16.42 -16.34 -5.22
N GLN A 60 -15.44 -16.96 -5.89
CA GLN A 60 -14.30 -17.61 -5.25
C GLN A 60 -13.15 -16.61 -5.10
N HIS A 61 -12.38 -16.72 -4.02
CA HIS A 61 -11.13 -15.96 -3.88
C HIS A 61 -10.02 -16.65 -4.66
N ALA A 62 -9.20 -15.87 -5.35
CA ALA A 62 -8.01 -16.32 -6.05
C ALA A 62 -7.01 -15.17 -6.14
N ASP A 63 -5.72 -15.46 -5.99
CA ASP A 63 -4.67 -14.46 -6.14
C ASP A 63 -4.50 -14.09 -7.63
N PRO A 64 -4.37 -12.79 -7.98
CA PRO A 64 -4.39 -12.36 -9.36
C PRO A 64 -3.09 -12.59 -10.13
N PHE A 65 -2.03 -13.09 -9.47
CA PHE A 65 -0.69 -13.16 -10.05
C PHE A 65 0.15 -14.28 -9.41
N ASP A 66 1.24 -14.67 -10.06
CA ASP A 66 2.23 -15.59 -9.50
C ASP A 66 3.25 -14.83 -8.62
N PRO A 67 3.31 -15.07 -7.29
CA PRO A 67 4.24 -14.41 -6.38
C PRO A 67 5.71 -14.77 -6.64
N SER A 68 6.00 -15.78 -7.47
CA SER A 68 7.36 -16.14 -7.84
C SER A 68 8.06 -15.11 -8.75
N ASP A 69 7.28 -14.20 -9.35
CA ASP A 69 7.74 -13.11 -10.23
C ASP A 69 6.87 -11.85 -10.10
N ALA A 70 6.86 -11.27 -8.91
CA ALA A 70 6.17 -10.01 -8.64
C ALA A 70 6.67 -8.83 -9.50
N ALA A 71 7.93 -8.84 -9.95
CA ALA A 71 8.46 -7.83 -10.86
C ALA A 71 7.73 -7.84 -12.21
N ALA A 72 7.47 -9.01 -12.81
CA ALA A 72 6.66 -9.10 -14.02
C ALA A 72 5.21 -8.64 -13.77
N TRP A 73 4.66 -8.92 -12.59
CA TRP A 73 3.33 -8.43 -12.22
C TRP A 73 3.25 -6.89 -12.14
N TRP A 74 4.28 -6.24 -11.61
CA TRP A 74 4.38 -4.77 -11.63
C TRP A 74 4.35 -4.21 -13.05
N ILE A 75 5.04 -4.87 -13.99
CA ILE A 75 5.02 -4.49 -15.41
C ILE A 75 3.62 -4.67 -16.00
N VAL A 76 2.93 -5.79 -15.76
CA VAL A 76 1.55 -6.00 -16.25
C VAL A 76 0.62 -4.89 -15.76
N GLN A 77 0.68 -4.53 -14.47
CA GLN A 77 -0.16 -3.46 -13.92
C GLN A 77 0.23 -2.08 -14.47
N GLY A 78 1.52 -1.81 -14.66
CA GLY A 78 2.01 -0.58 -15.30
C GLY A 78 1.54 -0.43 -16.75
N GLU A 79 1.68 -1.48 -17.56
CA GLU A 79 1.18 -1.52 -18.96
C GLU A 79 -0.34 -1.33 -19.01
N ALA A 80 -1.06 -2.03 -18.14
CA ALA A 80 -2.52 -1.91 -18.05
C ALA A 80 -2.94 -0.48 -17.70
N PHE A 81 -2.29 0.14 -16.71
CA PHE A 81 -2.59 1.52 -16.32
C PHE A 81 -2.24 2.54 -17.40
N ALA A 82 -1.06 2.42 -18.02
CA ALA A 82 -0.53 3.41 -18.95
C ALA A 82 -1.23 3.41 -20.32
N ALA A 83 -1.93 2.32 -20.71
CA ALA A 83 -2.50 2.20 -22.06
C ALA A 83 -3.91 1.59 -22.13
N ASN A 84 -4.06 0.28 -21.89
CA ASN A 84 -5.25 -0.46 -22.34
C ASN A 84 -6.32 -0.69 -21.25
N ARG A 85 -5.93 -0.68 -19.97
CA ARG A 85 -6.79 -0.85 -18.78
C ARG A 85 -7.61 -2.14 -18.77
N GLU A 86 -7.29 -3.13 -19.61
CA GLU A 86 -8.05 -4.38 -19.72
C GLU A 86 -7.67 -5.39 -18.62
N SER A 87 -6.39 -5.41 -18.22
CA SER A 87 -5.83 -6.30 -17.17
C SER A 87 -5.64 -5.57 -15.83
N PHE A 88 -6.46 -4.56 -15.58
CA PHE A 88 -6.35 -3.64 -14.45
C PHE A 88 -6.92 -4.26 -13.17
N VAL A 89 -6.10 -4.35 -12.11
CA VAL A 89 -6.53 -4.72 -10.76
C VAL A 89 -6.27 -3.53 -9.83
N PRO A 90 -7.31 -2.82 -9.34
CA PRO A 90 -7.14 -1.59 -8.57
C PRO A 90 -6.16 -1.72 -7.40
N ASP A 91 -6.33 -2.76 -6.55
CA ASP A 91 -5.50 -2.98 -5.36
C ASP A 91 -4.03 -3.26 -5.70
N ALA A 92 -3.75 -3.89 -6.84
CA ALA A 92 -2.39 -4.14 -7.28
C ALA A 92 -1.78 -2.89 -7.89
N MET A 93 -2.56 -2.17 -8.70
CA MET A 93 -2.15 -0.95 -9.38
C MET A 93 -1.72 0.14 -8.40
N VAL A 94 -2.52 0.39 -7.36
CA VAL A 94 -2.19 1.44 -6.38
C VAL A 94 -0.87 1.16 -5.66
N ARG A 95 -0.47 -0.11 -5.54
CA ARG A 95 0.78 -0.50 -4.88
C ARG A 95 2.00 -0.52 -5.81
N SER A 96 1.84 -0.28 -7.11
CA SER A 96 2.94 -0.24 -8.08
C SER A 96 3.02 1.08 -8.85
N VAL A 97 1.91 1.58 -9.37
CA VAL A 97 1.86 2.71 -10.31
C VAL A 97 2.37 4.03 -9.76
N PRO A 98 2.05 4.45 -8.51
CA PRO A 98 2.59 5.70 -7.99
C PRO A 98 4.12 5.74 -8.01
N TYR A 99 4.74 4.60 -7.69
CA TYR A 99 6.19 4.45 -7.71
C TYR A 99 6.73 4.44 -9.15
N LEU A 100 6.11 3.67 -10.07
CA LEU A 100 6.50 3.65 -11.47
C LEU A 100 6.39 5.04 -12.11
N LYS A 101 5.32 5.79 -11.82
CA LYS A 101 5.14 7.15 -12.30
C LYS A 101 6.30 8.04 -11.85
N ARG A 102 6.68 7.97 -10.56
CA ARG A 102 7.80 8.76 -10.05
C ARG A 102 9.13 8.40 -10.72
N LEU A 103 9.40 7.10 -10.92
CA LEU A 103 10.61 6.66 -11.61
C LEU A 103 10.64 7.15 -13.06
N GLY A 104 9.49 7.12 -13.75
CA GLY A 104 9.36 7.57 -15.13
C GLY A 104 9.58 9.07 -15.30
N LEU A 105 8.92 9.86 -14.45
CA LEU A 105 9.02 11.31 -14.44
C LEU A 105 10.48 11.78 -14.25
N GLU A 106 11.26 11.06 -13.44
CA GLU A 106 12.65 11.38 -13.12
C GLU A 106 13.66 10.45 -13.82
N LEU A 107 13.25 9.73 -14.86
CA LEU A 107 14.06 8.68 -15.47
C LEU A 107 15.41 9.21 -15.97
N GLY A 108 15.43 10.41 -16.53
CA GLY A 108 16.67 11.07 -16.96
C GLY A 108 17.67 11.27 -15.82
N ARG A 109 17.21 11.66 -14.62
CA ARG A 109 18.08 11.76 -13.43
C ARG A 109 18.50 10.39 -12.95
N LEU A 110 17.58 9.44 -12.92
CA LEU A 110 17.87 8.09 -12.44
C LEU A 110 18.98 7.43 -13.24
N ARG A 111 18.95 7.56 -14.57
CA ARG A 111 20.00 7.03 -15.47
C ARG A 111 21.35 7.73 -15.30
N ALA A 112 21.36 8.97 -14.81
CA ALA A 112 22.59 9.70 -14.52
C ALA A 112 23.22 9.31 -13.17
N ILE A 113 22.49 8.63 -12.28
CA ILE A 113 23.01 8.14 -11.00
C ILE A 113 23.85 6.87 -11.25
N PRO A 114 25.16 6.87 -10.95
CA PRO A 114 26.00 5.70 -11.17
C PRO A 114 25.49 4.46 -10.42
N GLY A 115 25.39 3.33 -11.12
CA GLY A 115 24.92 2.05 -10.60
C GLY A 115 23.39 1.90 -10.48
N ALA A 116 22.60 2.92 -10.85
CA ALA A 116 21.14 2.82 -10.81
C ALA A 116 20.59 1.80 -11.83
N GLU A 117 21.16 1.76 -13.04
CA GLU A 117 20.77 0.77 -14.06
C GLU A 117 21.10 -0.66 -13.61
N ASP A 118 22.26 -0.89 -12.98
CA ASP A 118 22.59 -2.21 -12.40
C ASP A 118 21.60 -2.61 -11.30
N ARG A 119 21.19 -1.67 -10.46
CA ARG A 119 20.21 -1.94 -9.41
C ARG A 119 18.85 -2.31 -10.01
N ALA A 120 18.40 -1.57 -11.02
CA ALA A 120 17.15 -1.84 -11.74
C ALA A 120 17.20 -3.20 -12.48
N ALA A 121 18.34 -3.55 -13.07
CA ALA A 121 18.55 -4.85 -13.70
C ALA A 121 18.44 -6.00 -12.69
N ARG A 122 19.05 -5.87 -11.50
CA ARG A 122 18.93 -6.86 -10.42
C ARG A 122 17.48 -7.05 -9.97
N LEU A 123 16.73 -5.96 -9.84
CA LEU A 123 15.30 -5.99 -9.52
C LEU A 123 14.51 -6.84 -10.53
N MET A 124 14.81 -6.68 -11.82
CA MET A 124 14.09 -7.37 -12.89
C MET A 124 14.54 -8.82 -13.08
N THR A 125 15.68 -9.23 -12.53
CA THR A 125 16.29 -10.55 -12.73
C THR A 125 16.40 -11.33 -11.42
N GLY A 126 17.41 -11.02 -10.60
CA GLY A 126 17.73 -11.73 -9.35
C GLY A 126 16.71 -11.57 -8.23
N ASP A 127 16.10 -10.38 -8.11
CA ASP A 127 15.20 -10.04 -6.99
C ASP A 127 13.72 -10.07 -7.38
N ARG A 128 13.38 -10.73 -8.50
CA ARG A 128 12.05 -10.64 -9.14
C ARG A 128 10.85 -11.00 -8.25
N ARG A 129 11.06 -11.72 -7.15
CA ARG A 129 10.01 -12.08 -6.17
C ARG A 129 9.59 -10.91 -5.29
N GLN A 130 10.46 -9.93 -5.08
CA GLN A 130 10.24 -8.81 -4.16
C GLN A 130 10.88 -7.56 -4.77
N PRO A 131 10.24 -6.91 -5.75
CA PRO A 131 10.77 -5.70 -6.38
C PRO A 131 10.79 -4.48 -5.45
N GLU A 132 9.96 -4.46 -4.40
CA GLU A 132 9.72 -3.27 -3.57
C GLU A 132 10.98 -2.70 -2.88
N PRO A 133 11.92 -3.49 -2.34
CA PRO A 133 13.18 -2.96 -1.80
C PRO A 133 14.01 -2.23 -2.85
N GLY A 134 14.13 -2.80 -4.06
CA GLY A 134 14.90 -2.16 -5.14
C GLY A 134 14.25 -0.87 -5.65
N ILE A 135 12.92 -0.84 -5.76
CA ILE A 135 12.18 0.40 -6.06
C ILE A 135 12.42 1.43 -4.97
N TYR A 136 12.35 1.03 -3.70
CA TYR A 136 12.58 1.93 -2.57
C TYR A 136 13.99 2.55 -2.60
N GLU A 137 15.02 1.75 -2.86
CA GLU A 137 16.39 2.24 -3.01
C GLU A 137 16.54 3.24 -4.17
N LEU A 138 15.93 2.98 -5.33
CA LEU A 138 15.92 3.91 -6.47
C LEU A 138 15.26 5.24 -6.10
N LEU A 139 14.16 5.21 -5.37
CA LEU A 139 13.45 6.42 -4.90
C LEU A 139 14.28 7.21 -3.86
N VAL A 140 14.97 6.53 -2.94
CA VAL A 140 15.89 7.17 -1.99
C VAL A 140 17.05 7.84 -2.76
N ALA A 141 17.66 7.13 -3.72
CA ALA A 141 18.73 7.70 -4.54
C ALA A 141 18.28 8.96 -5.29
N LEU A 142 17.07 8.94 -5.87
CA LEU A 142 16.46 10.11 -6.50
C LEU A 142 16.28 11.26 -5.51
N ALA A 143 15.76 11.01 -4.30
CA ALA A 143 15.59 12.06 -3.31
C ALA A 143 16.93 12.73 -2.97
N TRP A 144 17.97 11.96 -2.68
CA TRP A 144 19.31 12.53 -2.43
C TRP A 144 19.82 13.35 -3.62
N ASN A 145 19.68 12.84 -4.85
CA ASN A 145 20.08 13.56 -6.06
C ASN A 145 19.31 14.87 -6.27
N ARG A 146 17.99 14.88 -6.06
CA ARG A 146 17.14 16.10 -6.18
C ARG A 146 17.57 17.19 -5.20
N HIS A 147 17.99 16.80 -4.00
CA HIS A 147 18.53 17.73 -3.01
C HIS A 147 20.01 18.11 -3.23
N GLY A 148 20.54 17.88 -4.44
CA GLY A 148 21.86 18.35 -4.89
C GLY A 148 23.04 17.54 -4.38
N TRP A 149 22.82 16.29 -3.97
CA TRP A 149 23.91 15.37 -3.63
C TRP A 149 24.36 14.58 -4.85
N ASP A 150 25.68 14.48 -5.07
CA ASP A 150 26.25 13.48 -5.96
C ASP A 150 26.04 12.10 -5.33
N THR A 151 25.12 11.34 -5.88
CA THR A 151 24.59 10.10 -5.32
C THR A 151 24.97 8.95 -6.23
N ARG A 152 25.34 7.81 -5.66
CA ARG A 152 25.71 6.60 -6.39
C ARG A 152 25.35 5.33 -5.61
N PHE A 153 25.01 4.28 -6.34
CA PHE A 153 24.86 2.94 -5.78
C PHE A 153 26.22 2.33 -5.47
N VAL A 154 26.28 1.59 -4.35
CA VAL A 154 27.44 0.81 -4.00
C VAL A 154 27.29 -0.59 -4.57
N GLN A 155 28.34 -1.07 -5.23
CA GLN A 155 28.35 -2.42 -5.76
C GLN A 155 28.64 -3.41 -4.63
N GLU A 156 27.70 -4.32 -4.37
CA GLU A 156 27.94 -5.45 -3.46
C GLU A 156 28.94 -6.43 -4.09
N ILE A 157 29.93 -6.84 -3.30
CA ILE A 157 30.87 -7.88 -3.68
C ILE A 157 30.51 -9.14 -2.90
N ARG A 158 30.18 -10.22 -3.61
CA ARG A 158 29.83 -11.50 -2.99
C ARG A 158 30.99 -12.01 -2.13
N GLY A 159 30.73 -12.26 -0.84
CA GLY A 159 31.75 -12.66 0.14
C GLY A 159 32.65 -11.52 0.63
N GLY A 160 32.40 -10.29 0.17
CA GLY A 160 33.04 -9.08 0.69
C GLY A 160 32.45 -8.61 2.02
N PRO A 161 33.00 -7.53 2.60
CA PRO A 161 32.45 -6.91 3.79
C PRO A 161 31.05 -6.34 3.52
N PRO A 162 30.19 -6.21 4.55
CA PRO A 162 28.92 -5.49 4.41
C PRO A 162 29.15 -4.07 3.91
N THR A 163 28.34 -3.65 2.94
CA THR A 163 28.37 -2.32 2.33
C THR A 163 27.01 -1.65 2.43
N PRO A 164 26.95 -0.32 2.57
CA PRO A 164 25.69 0.39 2.51
C PRO A 164 25.14 0.37 1.08
N ASP A 165 23.84 0.53 0.89
CA ASP A 165 23.22 0.57 -0.45
C ASP A 165 23.73 1.75 -1.32
N LEU A 166 23.92 2.91 -0.70
CA LEU A 166 24.17 4.18 -1.39
C LEU A 166 25.30 4.99 -0.73
N HIS A 167 26.01 5.75 -1.56
CA HIS A 167 26.89 6.84 -1.13
C HIS A 167 26.41 8.17 -1.71
N ALA A 168 26.44 9.21 -0.89
CA ALA A 168 26.14 10.57 -1.31
C ALA A 168 27.24 11.55 -0.88
N SER A 169 27.57 12.50 -1.75
CA SER A 169 28.56 13.54 -1.46
C SER A 169 28.13 14.92 -1.95
N ARG A 170 28.53 15.97 -1.22
CA ARG A 170 28.31 17.36 -1.60
C ARG A 170 29.43 18.22 -1.01
N GLY A 171 30.35 18.66 -1.87
CA GLY A 171 31.61 19.27 -1.44
C GLY A 171 32.40 18.31 -0.55
N THR A 172 32.76 18.75 0.66
CA THR A 172 33.50 17.93 1.63
C THR A 172 32.62 16.97 2.45
N ARG A 173 31.29 17.09 2.35
CA ARG A 173 30.34 16.26 3.11
C ARG A 173 30.11 14.95 2.37
N ARG A 174 30.12 13.84 3.12
CA ARG A 174 29.91 12.47 2.60
C ARG A 174 29.02 11.68 3.55
N TRP A 175 28.14 10.87 2.99
CA TRP A 175 27.21 10.01 3.73
C TRP A 175 27.20 8.59 3.16
N ALA A 176 27.13 7.62 4.08
CA ALA A 176 26.71 6.26 3.79
C ALA A 176 25.23 6.11 4.08
N ILE A 177 24.48 5.56 3.15
CA ILE A 177 23.03 5.51 3.17
C ILE A 177 22.62 4.05 3.01
N GLU A 178 21.85 3.56 3.97
CA GLU A 178 21.32 2.21 4.00
C GLU A 178 19.80 2.26 3.91
N CYS A 179 19.19 1.40 3.09
CA CYS A 179 17.77 1.39 2.81
C CYS A 179 17.13 0.09 3.33
N LYS A 180 15.97 0.22 3.98
CA LYS A 180 15.18 -0.92 4.44
C LYS A 180 13.70 -0.69 4.18
N ARG A 181 13.09 -1.58 3.40
CA ARG A 181 11.64 -1.61 3.19
C ARG A 181 10.98 -2.54 4.21
N LEU A 182 10.07 -2.02 5.03
CA LEU A 182 9.29 -2.82 5.97
C LEU A 182 7.98 -3.27 5.32
N MET A 183 7.82 -4.59 5.23
CA MET A 183 6.56 -5.21 4.85
C MET A 183 5.60 -5.26 6.04
N PRO A 184 4.28 -5.39 5.80
CA PRO A 184 3.31 -5.64 6.86
C PRO A 184 3.77 -6.77 7.78
N SER A 185 3.57 -6.60 9.10
CA SER A 185 3.99 -7.60 10.06
C SER A 185 3.15 -8.87 9.91
N ALA A 186 3.73 -10.03 10.26
CA ALA A 186 2.98 -11.30 10.29
C ALA A 186 1.70 -11.19 11.15
N TYR A 187 1.73 -10.37 12.21
CA TYR A 187 0.56 -10.06 13.02
C TYR A 187 -0.51 -9.30 12.21
N ALA A 188 -0.14 -8.23 11.50
CA ALA A 188 -1.10 -7.45 10.70
C ALA A 188 -1.73 -8.30 9.59
N ILE A 189 -0.95 -9.17 8.94
CA ILE A 189 -1.45 -10.13 7.95
C ILE A 189 -2.45 -11.10 8.60
N LYS A 190 -2.09 -11.70 9.75
CA LYS A 190 -2.95 -12.63 10.48
C LYS A 190 -4.24 -11.96 10.97
N GLU A 191 -4.16 -10.75 11.50
CA GLU A 191 -5.31 -9.98 11.97
C GLU A 191 -6.31 -9.72 10.84
N ARG A 192 -5.83 -9.26 9.67
CA ARG A 192 -6.68 -9.08 8.49
C ARG A 192 -7.34 -10.39 8.05
N GLN A 193 -6.60 -11.51 8.05
CA GLN A 193 -7.15 -12.83 7.74
C GLN A 193 -8.25 -13.25 8.71
N LEU A 194 -8.10 -12.98 10.00
CA LEU A 194 -9.13 -13.24 11.02
C LEU A 194 -10.37 -12.37 10.79
N GLY A 195 -10.20 -11.10 10.43
CA GLY A 195 -11.31 -10.20 10.08
C GLY A 195 -12.10 -10.71 8.88
N LEU A 196 -11.40 -11.15 7.81
CA LEU A 196 -12.04 -11.79 6.64
C LEU A 196 -12.78 -13.09 7.03
N ALA A 197 -12.21 -13.90 7.93
CA ALA A 197 -12.84 -15.11 8.41
C ALA A 197 -14.12 -14.83 9.23
N LEU A 198 -14.14 -13.75 10.02
CA LEU A 198 -15.31 -13.29 10.78
C LEU A 198 -16.40 -12.70 9.85
N ALA A 199 -16.01 -12.02 8.78
CA ALA A 199 -16.93 -11.44 7.81
C ALA A 199 -17.65 -12.49 6.93
N ALA A 200 -16.96 -13.59 6.57
CA ALA A 200 -17.52 -14.58 5.65
C ALA A 200 -18.86 -15.23 6.12
N PRO A 201 -19.03 -15.64 7.39
CA PRO A 201 -20.34 -16.07 7.91
C PRO A 201 -21.44 -15.00 7.82
N VAL A 202 -21.09 -13.74 8.03
CA VAL A 202 -22.03 -12.60 7.93
C VAL A 202 -22.54 -12.44 6.50
N HIS A 203 -21.67 -12.61 5.50
CA HIS A 203 -22.08 -12.60 4.09
C HIS A 203 -22.99 -13.78 3.73
N ARG A 204 -22.79 -14.96 4.33
CA ARG A 204 -23.73 -16.09 4.18
C ARG A 204 -25.07 -15.83 4.85
N LEU A 205 -25.06 -15.16 6.00
CA LEU A 205 -26.27 -14.75 6.70
C LEU A 205 -27.15 -13.84 5.83
N ARG A 206 -26.54 -12.90 5.10
CA ARG A 206 -27.24 -12.04 4.12
C ARG A 206 -28.04 -12.85 3.10
N GLU A 207 -27.48 -13.95 2.59
CA GLU A 207 -28.20 -14.81 1.64
C GLU A 207 -29.34 -15.57 2.31
N ARG A 208 -29.13 -16.07 3.53
CA ARG A 208 -30.14 -16.78 4.31
C ARG A 208 -31.33 -15.90 4.70
N LEU A 209 -31.06 -14.65 5.10
CA LEU A 209 -32.08 -13.71 5.58
C LEU A 209 -32.74 -12.89 4.46
N ASP A 210 -32.27 -13.03 3.22
CA ASP A 210 -32.75 -12.21 2.10
C ASP A 210 -32.75 -10.70 2.42
N THR A 211 -31.70 -10.21 3.07
CA THR A 211 -31.65 -8.84 3.60
C THR A 211 -30.29 -8.23 3.35
N SER A 212 -30.26 -7.04 2.76
CA SER A 212 -29.00 -6.30 2.57
C SER A 212 -28.69 -5.40 3.75
N PHE A 213 -27.43 -5.31 4.13
CA PHE A 213 -27.01 -4.50 5.27
C PHE A 213 -25.53 -4.09 5.18
N ILE A 214 -25.19 -3.01 5.86
CA ILE A 214 -23.83 -2.53 6.09
C ILE A 214 -23.53 -2.76 7.56
N LEU A 215 -22.41 -3.39 7.87
CA LEU A 215 -21.96 -3.68 9.22
C LEU A 215 -20.66 -2.92 9.47
N THR A 216 -20.64 -2.07 10.48
CA THR A 216 -19.43 -1.34 10.93
C THR A 216 -19.09 -1.79 12.35
N ILE A 217 -17.83 -2.15 12.60
CA ILE A 217 -17.36 -2.68 13.88
C ILE A 217 -16.04 -2.02 14.30
N ASP A 218 -15.93 -1.65 15.56
CA ASP A 218 -14.64 -1.39 16.21
C ASP A 218 -14.37 -2.47 17.26
N PHE A 219 -13.37 -3.32 17.02
CA PHE A 219 -12.99 -4.39 17.94
C PHE A 219 -12.12 -3.87 19.09
N LYS A 220 -12.60 -4.06 20.31
CA LYS A 220 -11.92 -3.68 21.57
C LYS A 220 -10.92 -4.73 22.05
N VAL A 221 -11.02 -5.95 21.51
CA VAL A 221 -10.13 -7.09 21.79
C VAL A 221 -9.37 -7.50 20.53
N GLU A 222 -8.33 -8.32 20.67
CA GLU A 222 -7.64 -8.86 19.49
C GLU A 222 -8.57 -9.81 18.71
N LEU A 223 -8.53 -9.74 17.37
CA LEU A 223 -9.46 -10.50 16.52
C LEU A 223 -9.34 -12.02 16.70
N GLN A 224 -8.21 -12.51 17.22
CA GLN A 224 -8.02 -13.93 17.52
C GLN A 224 -8.85 -14.41 18.73
N ASP A 225 -9.27 -13.48 19.58
CA ASP A 225 -10.06 -13.76 20.79
C ASP A 225 -11.57 -13.56 20.54
N VAL A 226 -11.95 -13.09 19.34
CA VAL A 226 -13.35 -12.91 18.95
C VAL A 226 -13.96 -14.28 18.60
N PRO A 227 -15.08 -14.68 19.24
CA PRO A 227 -15.75 -15.93 18.89
C PRO A 227 -16.17 -15.97 17.41
N PRO A 228 -16.01 -17.11 16.69
CA PRO A 228 -16.28 -17.19 15.25
C PRO A 228 -17.72 -16.84 14.84
N ASP A 229 -18.69 -17.02 15.73
CA ASP A 229 -20.11 -16.76 15.53
C ASP A 229 -20.56 -15.39 16.06
N TYR A 230 -19.66 -14.63 16.69
CA TYR A 230 -19.97 -13.37 17.37
C TYR A 230 -20.71 -12.37 16.46
N LEU A 231 -20.17 -12.08 15.26
CA LEU A 231 -20.77 -11.12 14.34
C LEU A 231 -22.13 -11.57 13.80
N VAL A 232 -22.29 -12.88 13.55
CA VAL A 232 -23.57 -13.46 13.10
C VAL A 232 -24.64 -13.25 14.18
N ASN A 233 -24.31 -13.62 15.43
CA ASN A 233 -25.21 -13.46 16.56
C ASN A 233 -25.59 -11.99 16.79
N ARG A 234 -24.63 -11.07 16.62
CA ARG A 234 -24.88 -9.62 16.71
C ARG A 234 -25.81 -9.11 15.62
N VAL A 235 -25.60 -9.50 14.37
CA VAL A 235 -26.47 -9.11 13.25
C VAL A 235 -27.89 -9.66 13.42
N GLU A 236 -28.05 -10.94 13.77
CA GLU A 236 -29.37 -11.54 13.97
C GLU A 236 -30.13 -10.88 15.11
N THR A 237 -29.44 -10.61 16.22
CA THR A 237 -30.02 -9.90 17.37
C THR A 237 -30.45 -8.49 16.98
N ALA A 238 -29.56 -7.74 16.32
CA ALA A 238 -29.82 -6.38 15.86
C ALA A 238 -31.04 -6.30 14.92
N LEU A 239 -31.17 -7.23 13.97
CA LEU A 239 -32.30 -7.30 13.05
C LEU A 239 -33.61 -7.70 13.76
N ARG A 240 -33.56 -8.71 14.63
CA ARG A 240 -34.72 -9.19 15.40
C ARG A 240 -35.26 -8.13 16.36
N GLU A 241 -34.37 -7.46 17.06
CA GLU A 241 -34.70 -6.44 18.07
C GLU A 241 -34.85 -5.04 17.48
N LYS A 242 -34.62 -4.89 16.17
CA LYS A 242 -34.60 -3.60 15.46
C LYS A 242 -33.66 -2.59 16.11
N ARG A 243 -32.53 -3.07 16.62
CA ARG A 243 -31.51 -2.27 17.30
C ARG A 243 -30.32 -2.07 16.37
N ALA A 244 -30.17 -0.86 15.86
CA ALA A 244 -29.14 -0.54 14.87
C ALA A 244 -27.70 -0.52 15.44
N VAL A 245 -27.52 -0.41 16.75
CA VAL A 245 -26.20 -0.25 17.39
C VAL A 245 -26.04 -1.11 18.63
N TRP A 246 -24.84 -1.62 18.86
CA TRP A 246 -24.47 -2.32 20.09
C TRP A 246 -23.11 -1.84 20.61
N SER A 247 -22.91 -2.08 21.90
CA SER A 247 -21.66 -1.83 22.61
C SER A 247 -21.52 -2.90 23.69
N ASP A 248 -20.41 -3.62 23.67
CA ASP A 248 -20.07 -4.62 24.67
C ASP A 248 -18.56 -4.65 24.94
N GLN A 249 -18.07 -5.69 25.61
CA GLN A 249 -16.64 -5.86 25.93
C GLN A 249 -15.77 -6.26 24.72
N VAL A 250 -16.38 -6.81 23.67
CA VAL A 250 -15.70 -7.30 22.45
C VAL A 250 -15.65 -6.21 21.38
N SER A 251 -16.75 -5.48 21.17
CA SER A 251 -16.82 -4.43 20.15
C SER A 251 -17.86 -3.35 20.42
N ASP A 252 -17.67 -2.22 19.74
CA ASP A 252 -18.77 -1.33 19.36
C ASP A 252 -19.15 -1.61 17.91
N GLY A 253 -20.44 -1.59 17.58
CA GLY A 253 -20.81 -1.77 16.19
C GLY A 253 -22.21 -1.30 15.84
N ALA A 254 -22.42 -1.21 14.53
CA ALA A 254 -23.64 -0.69 13.93
C ALA A 254 -24.03 -1.50 12.70
N ILE A 255 -25.34 -1.65 12.50
CA ILE A 255 -25.95 -2.16 11.28
C ILE A 255 -26.80 -1.08 10.63
N ALA A 256 -26.63 -0.89 9.33
CA ALA A 256 -27.38 0.08 8.54
C ALA A 256 -27.94 -0.56 7.27
N ALA A 257 -29.01 0.02 6.73
CA ALA A 257 -29.47 -0.30 5.38
C ALA A 257 -28.49 0.29 4.35
N PRO A 258 -28.27 -0.36 3.19
CA PRO A 258 -27.43 0.20 2.15
C PRO A 258 -28.03 1.48 1.56
N THR A 259 -27.15 2.39 1.14
CA THR A 259 -27.50 3.65 0.48
C THR A 259 -27.86 3.44 -1.00
N TRP A 260 -28.93 2.67 -1.24
CA TRP A 260 -29.31 2.20 -2.58
C TRP A 260 -29.49 3.31 -3.62
N HIS A 261 -29.91 4.51 -3.19
CA HIS A 261 -30.14 5.61 -4.12
C HIS A 261 -28.84 6.08 -4.79
N LEU A 262 -27.70 6.09 -4.07
CA LEU A 262 -26.39 6.43 -4.63
C LEU A 262 -25.95 5.36 -5.64
N ALA A 263 -25.93 4.10 -5.20
CA ALA A 263 -25.54 2.98 -6.06
C ALA A 263 -26.39 2.89 -7.33
N ARG A 264 -27.71 2.99 -7.22
CA ARG A 264 -28.61 2.93 -8.39
C ARG A 264 -28.42 4.11 -9.33
N ARG A 265 -28.19 5.32 -8.81
CA ARG A 265 -27.95 6.51 -9.63
C ARG A 265 -26.68 6.36 -10.44
N VAL A 266 -25.57 5.96 -9.82
CA VAL A 266 -24.30 5.79 -10.53
C VAL A 266 -24.36 4.62 -11.51
N MET A 267 -24.89 3.47 -11.08
CA MET A 267 -24.95 2.26 -11.93
C MET A 267 -25.97 2.36 -13.08
N ALA A 268 -26.86 3.36 -13.08
CA ALA A 268 -27.67 3.68 -14.25
C ALA A 268 -26.83 4.21 -15.42
N HIS A 269 -25.64 4.75 -15.13
CA HIS A 269 -24.78 5.40 -16.11
C HIS A 269 -23.41 4.73 -16.27
N ASP A 270 -22.96 3.96 -15.28
CA ASP A 270 -21.62 3.37 -15.25
C ASP A 270 -21.61 1.92 -14.74
N ASP A 271 -20.60 1.15 -15.15
CA ASP A 271 -20.32 -0.15 -14.56
C ASP A 271 -19.22 0.02 -13.51
N VAL A 272 -19.41 -0.49 -12.29
CA VAL A 272 -18.49 -0.23 -11.16
C VAL A 272 -17.73 -1.50 -10.81
N PHE A 273 -16.40 -1.41 -10.62
CA PHE A 273 -15.56 -2.56 -10.28
C PHE A 273 -16.08 -3.27 -9.02
N TYR A 274 -16.31 -4.59 -9.12
CA TYR A 274 -16.94 -5.36 -8.05
C TYR A 274 -16.06 -5.36 -6.79
N GLY A 275 -16.65 -4.99 -5.65
CA GLY A 275 -15.94 -4.93 -4.38
C GLY A 275 -14.91 -3.81 -4.24
N SER A 276 -14.81 -2.90 -5.21
CA SER A 276 -13.93 -1.73 -5.09
C SER A 276 -14.30 -0.81 -3.94
N SER A 277 -13.37 0.05 -3.53
CA SER A 277 -13.62 1.18 -2.62
C SER A 277 -14.82 2.02 -3.08
N ARG A 278 -14.91 2.32 -4.37
CA ARG A 278 -16.06 3.02 -4.97
C ARG A 278 -17.37 2.26 -4.80
N MET A 279 -17.38 0.94 -5.00
CA MET A 279 -18.58 0.12 -4.76
C MET A 279 -19.02 0.20 -3.29
N ILE A 280 -18.06 0.06 -2.37
CA ILE A 280 -18.28 0.13 -0.92
C ILE A 280 -18.82 1.52 -0.54
N GLU A 281 -18.24 2.58 -1.08
CA GLU A 281 -18.69 3.97 -0.86
C GLU A 281 -20.13 4.18 -1.30
N LEU A 282 -20.50 3.71 -2.50
CA LEU A 282 -21.85 3.89 -3.03
C LEU A 282 -22.90 3.15 -2.19
N VAL A 283 -22.58 1.98 -1.63
CA VAL A 283 -23.53 1.22 -0.80
C VAL A 283 -23.51 1.62 0.66
N SER A 284 -22.40 2.18 1.17
CA SER A 284 -22.24 2.56 2.59
C SER A 284 -22.48 4.05 2.82
N GLY A 285 -22.41 4.87 1.75
CA GLY A 285 -22.45 6.33 1.79
C GLY A 285 -21.09 7.00 1.97
N ASN A 286 -20.06 6.24 2.38
CA ASN A 286 -18.68 6.68 2.53
C ASN A 286 -17.72 5.49 2.41
N TYR A 287 -16.43 5.76 2.24
CA TYR A 287 -15.35 4.78 2.33
C TYR A 287 -14.38 5.21 3.44
N ASP A 288 -14.05 4.31 4.35
CA ASP A 288 -13.14 4.59 5.46
C ASP A 288 -11.75 4.02 5.16
N HIS A 289 -10.84 4.89 4.72
CA HIS A 289 -9.49 4.48 4.37
C HIS A 289 -8.70 3.90 5.57
N GLU A 290 -9.12 4.17 6.81
CA GLU A 290 -8.48 3.65 8.03
C GLU A 290 -8.95 2.24 8.41
N ALA A 291 -10.04 1.77 7.79
CA ALA A 291 -10.67 0.51 8.12
C ALA A 291 -10.34 -0.59 7.10
N ASP A 292 -10.42 -1.83 7.57
CA ASP A 292 -10.50 -2.98 6.68
C ASP A 292 -11.94 -3.17 6.21
N HIS A 293 -12.12 -3.63 4.98
CA HIS A 293 -13.43 -3.90 4.39
C HIS A 293 -13.51 -5.29 3.78
N ASN A 294 -14.69 -5.92 3.89
CA ASN A 294 -15.08 -7.06 3.09
C ASN A 294 -16.45 -6.85 2.46
N PHE A 295 -16.53 -7.06 1.15
CA PHE A 295 -17.72 -6.82 0.35
C PHE A 295 -18.22 -8.13 -0.26
N SER A 296 -19.53 -8.34 -0.19
CA SER A 296 -20.20 -9.42 -0.91
C SER A 296 -21.55 -8.96 -1.42
N ALA A 297 -21.83 -9.23 -2.69
CA ALA A 297 -23.12 -8.92 -3.29
C ALA A 297 -23.59 -10.01 -4.27
N ARG A 298 -24.91 -10.08 -4.47
CA ARG A 298 -25.51 -10.68 -5.67
C ARG A 298 -25.52 -9.61 -6.75
N TRP A 299 -24.92 -9.88 -7.90
CA TRP A 299 -24.67 -8.86 -8.92
C TRP A 299 -24.77 -9.44 -10.34
N ARG A 300 -24.84 -8.54 -11.32
CA ARG A 300 -24.77 -8.88 -12.75
C ARG A 300 -23.51 -8.27 -13.35
N PRO A 301 -22.61 -9.07 -13.94
CA PRO A 301 -21.45 -8.55 -14.65
C PRO A 301 -21.82 -7.71 -15.87
N ALA A 302 -20.98 -6.71 -16.15
CA ALA A 302 -21.05 -5.95 -17.38
C ALA A 302 -20.57 -6.79 -18.56
N LYS A 303 -21.27 -6.69 -19.70
CA LYS A 303 -21.03 -7.53 -20.89
C LYS A 303 -19.59 -7.45 -21.42
N LYS A 304 -19.03 -6.23 -21.43
CA LYS A 304 -17.68 -5.97 -21.97
C LYS A 304 -16.59 -5.96 -20.88
N ARG A 305 -16.99 -6.01 -19.61
CA ARG A 305 -16.10 -5.85 -18.45
C ARG A 305 -16.58 -6.77 -17.33
N PRO A 306 -16.32 -8.07 -17.41
CA PRO A 306 -17.01 -9.05 -16.59
C PRO A 306 -16.60 -9.04 -15.10
N ILE A 307 -15.70 -8.16 -14.69
CA ILE A 307 -15.32 -7.89 -13.29
C ILE A 307 -15.94 -6.59 -12.75
N TYR A 308 -16.65 -5.86 -13.61
CA TYR A 308 -17.40 -4.67 -13.26
C TYR A 308 -18.86 -5.05 -13.15
N ALA A 309 -19.48 -4.66 -12.03
CA ALA A 309 -20.90 -4.85 -11.83
C ALA A 309 -21.67 -3.81 -12.63
N HIS A 310 -22.55 -4.31 -13.48
CA HIS A 310 -23.54 -3.51 -14.18
C HIS A 310 -24.75 -3.22 -13.29
N THR A 311 -25.07 -4.12 -12.37
CA THR A 311 -26.04 -3.86 -11.30
C THR A 311 -25.78 -4.77 -10.10
N ILE A 312 -26.15 -4.32 -8.91
CA ILE A 312 -26.15 -5.09 -7.67
C ILE A 312 -27.59 -5.22 -7.14
N TYR A 313 -27.92 -6.41 -6.62
CA TYR A 313 -29.28 -6.75 -6.16
C TYR A 313 -29.37 -6.86 -4.65
N ARG A 314 -28.37 -7.50 -4.05
CA ARG A 314 -28.26 -7.71 -2.60
C ARG A 314 -26.83 -7.48 -2.18
N VAL A 315 -26.61 -6.81 -1.06
CA VAL A 315 -25.27 -6.45 -0.61
C VAL A 315 -25.09 -6.65 0.88
N SER A 316 -23.89 -7.04 1.26
CA SER A 316 -23.39 -7.04 2.62
C SER A 316 -21.98 -6.46 2.61
N VAL A 317 -21.76 -5.45 3.44
CA VAL A 317 -20.43 -4.89 3.69
C VAL A 317 -20.10 -5.11 5.16
N VAL A 318 -18.90 -5.59 5.43
CA VAL A 318 -18.35 -5.66 6.78
C VAL A 318 -17.12 -4.76 6.81
N THR A 319 -17.20 -3.67 7.56
CA THR A 319 -16.13 -2.69 7.78
C THR A 319 -15.65 -2.82 9.21
N TRP A 320 -14.36 -3.00 9.44
CA TRP A 320 -13.84 -3.11 10.80
C TRP A 320 -12.55 -2.34 11.06
N THR A 321 -12.44 -1.86 12.30
CA THR A 321 -11.21 -1.37 12.92
C THR A 321 -10.88 -2.20 14.16
N SER A 322 -9.67 -2.02 14.69
CA SER A 322 -9.30 -2.58 16.00
C SER A 322 -8.67 -1.52 16.87
N SER A 323 -9.39 -1.13 17.91
CA SER A 323 -8.93 -0.26 19.00
C SER A 323 -8.26 -1.02 20.15
N SER A 324 -8.09 -2.34 20.02
CA SER A 324 -7.38 -3.17 21.00
C SER A 324 -5.97 -2.64 21.27
N PRO A 325 -5.63 -2.26 22.53
CA PRO A 325 -4.30 -1.77 22.86
C PRO A 325 -3.20 -2.80 22.58
N ALA A 326 -3.50 -4.10 22.69
CA ALA A 326 -2.56 -5.16 22.36
C ALA A 326 -2.29 -5.21 20.85
N ALA A 327 -3.35 -5.18 20.03
CA ALA A 327 -3.25 -5.15 18.58
C ALA A 327 -2.47 -3.92 18.08
N ILE A 328 -2.79 -2.74 18.60
CA ILE A 328 -2.08 -1.50 18.28
C ILE A 328 -0.59 -1.64 18.59
N ARG A 329 -0.24 -2.17 19.78
CA ARG A 329 1.17 -2.38 20.16
C ARG A 329 1.88 -3.40 19.27
N HIS A 330 1.21 -4.46 18.83
CA HIS A 330 1.79 -5.48 17.95
C HIS A 330 1.97 -4.98 16.50
N LYS A 331 1.05 -4.15 16.00
CA LYS A 331 1.15 -3.48 14.69
C LYS A 331 2.16 -2.33 14.68
N ALA A 332 2.29 -1.61 15.80
CA ALA A 332 3.25 -0.53 15.99
C ALA A 332 4.67 -1.06 16.29
N LYS A 333 5.17 -1.97 15.44
CA LYS A 333 6.58 -2.37 15.49
C LYS A 333 7.46 -1.15 15.20
N HIS A 334 8.38 -0.89 16.12
CA HIS A 334 9.40 0.16 16.01
C HIS A 334 10.64 -0.38 15.28
N PHE A 335 11.46 0.50 14.72
CA PHE A 335 12.56 0.09 13.85
C PHE A 335 13.80 -0.42 14.58
N ARG A 336 13.82 -0.54 15.92
CA ARG A 336 15.07 -0.81 16.70
C ARG A 336 15.86 -2.00 16.15
N GLN A 337 15.20 -3.13 15.93
CA GLN A 337 15.85 -4.33 15.38
C GLN A 337 16.30 -4.16 13.93
N VAL A 338 15.53 -3.43 13.12
CA VAL A 338 15.85 -3.16 11.71
C VAL A 338 17.09 -2.27 11.64
N VAL A 339 17.13 -1.23 12.47
CA VAL A 339 18.21 -0.27 12.56
C VAL A 339 19.50 -0.90 13.10
N ALA A 340 19.43 -1.73 14.13
CA ALA A 340 20.62 -2.46 14.62
C ALA A 340 21.21 -3.40 13.56
N LYS A 341 20.39 -3.97 12.66
CA LYS A 341 20.88 -4.78 11.54
C LYS A 341 21.48 -3.91 10.43
N ALA A 342 20.82 -2.80 10.10
CA ALA A 342 21.22 -1.84 9.09
C ALA A 342 22.55 -1.15 9.44
N GLU A 343 22.77 -0.85 10.72
CA GLU A 343 23.99 -0.25 11.23
C GLU A 343 25.25 -1.03 10.86
N ARG A 344 25.19 -2.36 10.83
CA ARG A 344 26.33 -3.22 10.50
C ARG A 344 26.79 -3.09 9.05
N GLN A 345 25.97 -2.49 8.19
CA GLN A 345 26.30 -2.20 6.79
C GLN A 345 26.91 -0.81 6.63
N LEU A 346 26.81 0.05 7.66
CA LEU A 346 27.36 1.39 7.63
C LEU A 346 28.86 1.37 7.98
N PRO A 347 29.71 2.06 7.20
CA PRO A 347 31.13 2.16 7.49
C PRO A 347 31.41 3.10 8.68
N ALA A 348 32.57 2.94 9.30
CA ALA A 348 33.01 3.75 10.44
C ALA A 348 33.76 5.04 10.04
N ASP A 349 34.07 5.23 8.76
CA ASP A 349 34.89 6.33 8.24
C ASP A 349 34.08 7.61 7.94
N ARG A 350 32.75 7.51 7.80
CA ARG A 350 31.86 8.62 7.43
C ARG A 350 30.51 8.52 8.14
N PRO A 351 29.78 9.64 8.29
CA PRO A 351 28.42 9.63 8.81
C PRO A 351 27.49 8.67 8.06
N GLY A 352 26.71 7.91 8.81
CA GLY A 352 25.75 6.94 8.30
C GLY A 352 24.30 7.35 8.58
N VAL A 353 23.42 7.02 7.66
CA VAL A 353 21.97 7.24 7.74
C VAL A 353 21.22 6.02 7.23
N VAL A 354 20.11 5.68 7.89
CA VAL A 354 19.22 4.58 7.46
C VAL A 354 17.89 5.15 7.03
N HIS A 355 17.45 4.84 5.82
CA HIS A 355 16.10 5.08 5.32
C HIS A 355 15.23 3.85 5.55
N VAL A 356 14.08 4.02 6.18
CA VAL A 356 13.12 2.96 6.50
C VAL A 356 11.78 3.26 5.85
N GLY A 357 11.43 2.52 4.79
CA GLY A 357 10.17 2.66 4.07
C GLY A 357 9.07 1.84 4.72
N VAL A 358 8.02 2.49 5.20
CA VAL A 358 6.92 1.87 5.95
C VAL A 358 5.62 2.03 5.20
N GLU A 359 4.93 0.92 4.93
CA GLU A 359 3.56 0.97 4.42
C GLU A 359 2.60 1.08 5.60
N THR A 360 1.77 2.12 5.62
CA THR A 360 0.87 2.38 6.75
C THR A 360 -0.47 1.65 6.54
N MET A 361 -0.64 0.50 7.20
CA MET A 361 -1.83 -0.37 7.07
C MET A 361 -2.62 -0.54 8.38
N GLY A 362 -2.35 0.26 9.42
CA GLY A 362 -2.93 0.06 10.76
C GLY A 362 -3.73 1.26 11.29
N GLY A 363 -3.97 2.24 10.42
CA GLY A 363 -4.58 3.51 10.76
C GLY A 363 -3.75 4.44 11.64
N ARG A 364 -4.31 5.62 11.92
CA ARG A 364 -3.66 6.75 12.60
C ARG A 364 -3.09 6.39 13.98
N ASP A 365 -3.81 5.61 14.77
CA ASP A 365 -3.38 5.26 16.13
C ASP A 365 -2.12 4.40 16.14
N VAL A 366 -2.05 3.40 15.26
CA VAL A 366 -0.85 2.56 15.08
C VAL A 366 0.34 3.40 14.66
N ASN A 367 0.14 4.34 13.73
CA ASN A 367 1.22 5.21 13.25
C ASN A 367 1.71 6.17 14.33
N THR A 368 0.79 6.73 15.13
CA THR A 368 1.11 7.61 16.26
C THR A 368 1.93 6.86 17.32
N VAL A 369 1.47 5.68 17.75
CA VAL A 369 2.20 4.86 18.72
C VAL A 369 3.56 4.43 18.18
N ARG A 370 3.65 4.08 16.89
CA ARG A 370 4.93 3.74 16.24
C ARG A 370 5.88 4.93 16.26
N HIS A 371 5.39 6.14 15.95
CA HIS A 371 6.21 7.33 15.93
C HIS A 371 6.80 7.66 17.31
N VAL A 372 5.95 7.67 18.35
CA VAL A 372 6.40 7.91 19.74
C VAL A 372 7.44 6.88 20.16
N ARG A 373 7.20 5.59 19.88
CA ARG A 373 8.17 4.52 20.17
C ARG A 373 9.48 4.75 19.42
N ASN A 374 9.43 5.04 18.12
CA ASN A 374 10.62 5.31 17.32
C ASN A 374 11.43 6.50 17.86
N MET A 375 10.77 7.57 18.33
CA MET A 375 11.47 8.71 18.96
C MET A 375 12.23 8.28 20.22
N VAL A 376 11.57 7.57 21.13
CA VAL A 376 12.19 7.10 22.38
C VAL A 376 13.34 6.14 22.08
N GLU A 377 13.10 5.16 21.20
CA GLU A 377 14.07 4.15 20.82
C GLU A 377 15.30 4.76 20.14
N ALA A 378 15.11 5.72 19.22
CA ALA A 378 16.22 6.41 18.55
C ALA A 378 17.08 7.22 19.53
N HIS A 379 16.44 7.91 20.48
CA HIS A 379 17.16 8.71 21.48
C HIS A 379 17.98 7.84 22.44
N GLN A 380 17.43 6.68 22.81
CA GLN A 380 18.07 5.72 23.72
C GLN A 380 18.99 4.71 23.00
N PHE A 381 19.03 4.74 21.66
CA PHE A 381 19.88 3.83 20.90
C PHE A 381 21.35 4.18 21.10
N THR A 382 22.13 3.20 21.57
CA THR A 382 23.59 3.29 21.66
C THR A 382 24.17 2.53 20.47
N PRO A 383 24.58 3.23 19.39
CA PRO A 383 25.13 2.58 18.21
C PRO A 383 26.53 2.00 18.48
N ASP A 384 26.80 0.80 17.96
CA ASP A 384 28.14 0.21 17.91
C ASP A 384 29.03 1.03 16.95
N ASN A 385 28.45 1.53 15.86
CA ASN A 385 29.09 2.44 14.93
C ASN A 385 28.88 3.89 15.39
N PRO A 386 29.90 4.58 15.93
CA PRO A 386 29.76 5.94 16.43
C PRO A 386 29.53 6.96 15.32
N ARG A 387 29.55 6.58 14.03
CA ARG A 387 29.19 7.43 12.90
C ARG A 387 27.75 7.26 12.44
N PHE A 388 26.98 6.34 13.01
CA PHE A 388 25.56 6.27 12.72
C PHE A 388 24.82 7.46 13.37
N ARG A 389 24.10 8.25 12.56
CA ARG A 389 23.53 9.55 12.99
C ARG A 389 22.02 9.64 12.87
N TRP A 390 21.45 9.17 11.77
CA TRP A 390 20.05 9.47 11.46
C TRP A 390 19.31 8.25 10.96
N VAL A 391 18.04 8.16 11.34
CA VAL A 391 17.06 7.29 10.68
C VAL A 391 15.98 8.18 10.09
N TYR A 392 15.65 7.95 8.83
CA TYR A 392 14.47 8.54 8.19
C TYR A 392 13.41 7.45 8.05
N ALA A 393 12.24 7.64 8.65
CA ALA A 393 11.09 6.80 8.33
C ALA A 393 10.26 7.49 7.25
N ASN A 394 10.16 6.87 6.08
CA ASN A 394 9.30 7.31 4.99
C ASN A 394 7.99 6.48 5.07
N TYR A 395 6.91 7.11 5.49
CA TYR A 395 5.58 6.50 5.56
C TYR A 395 4.87 6.70 4.23
N LEU A 396 4.50 5.58 3.61
CA LEU A 396 3.85 5.55 2.30
C LEU A 396 2.49 4.89 2.47
N ARG A 397 1.44 5.58 2.02
CA ARG A 397 0.09 5.07 1.99
C ARG A 397 -0.49 5.20 0.59
N PRO A 398 -0.31 4.19 -0.25
CA PRO A 398 -1.02 4.13 -1.52
C PRO A 398 -2.51 3.86 -1.25
N GLU A 399 -3.39 4.67 -1.83
CA GLU A 399 -4.82 4.63 -1.56
C GLU A 399 -5.63 4.52 -2.85
N LEU A 400 -6.61 3.62 -2.84
CA LEU A 400 -7.68 3.66 -3.83
C LEU A 400 -8.58 4.85 -3.49
N THR A 401 -8.39 5.92 -4.22
CA THR A 401 -9.23 7.11 -4.13
C THR A 401 -10.65 6.82 -4.60
N THR A 402 -11.61 7.46 -3.95
CA THR A 402 -12.99 7.55 -4.43
C THR A 402 -13.31 8.92 -5.03
N ASP A 403 -12.30 9.79 -5.15
CA ASP A 403 -12.46 11.13 -5.69
C ASP A 403 -12.65 11.12 -7.21
N ARG A 404 -13.35 12.16 -7.68
CA ARG A 404 -13.65 12.32 -9.09
C ARG A 404 -12.38 12.58 -9.89
N ASN A 405 -12.23 11.85 -11.00
CA ASN A 405 -11.10 11.96 -11.94
C ASN A 405 -9.74 11.60 -11.34
N GLU A 406 -9.71 10.90 -10.22
CA GLU A 406 -8.49 10.38 -9.61
C GLU A 406 -8.54 8.85 -9.68
N THR A 407 -7.41 8.20 -10.00
CA THR A 407 -7.35 6.72 -10.12
C THR A 407 -6.60 6.08 -8.96
N TRP A 408 -5.70 6.83 -8.34
CA TRP A 408 -4.95 6.46 -7.14
C TRP A 408 -4.56 7.75 -6.42
N ALA A 409 -4.43 7.67 -5.11
CA ALA A 409 -3.79 8.68 -4.29
C ALA A 409 -2.58 8.04 -3.58
N LEU A 410 -1.63 8.87 -3.17
CA LEU A 410 -0.55 8.43 -2.29
C LEU A 410 -0.33 9.49 -1.23
N THR A 411 -0.62 9.14 0.02
CA THR A 411 -0.24 9.96 1.16
C THR A 411 1.18 9.58 1.57
N GLU A 412 2.09 10.55 1.55
CA GLU A 412 3.47 10.38 2.00
C GLU A 412 3.78 11.31 3.17
N SER A 413 4.50 10.78 4.15
CA SER A 413 5.12 11.60 5.19
C SER A 413 6.49 11.06 5.57
N MET A 414 7.35 11.94 6.07
CA MET A 414 8.71 11.58 6.50
C MET A 414 8.96 12.05 7.93
N ALA A 415 9.52 11.16 8.75
CA ALA A 415 9.93 11.47 10.11
C ALA A 415 11.43 11.24 10.30
N PRO A 416 12.18 12.25 10.76
CA PRO A 416 13.57 12.08 11.14
C PRO A 416 13.71 11.60 12.58
N TYR A 417 14.70 10.75 12.81
CA TYR A 417 15.06 10.29 14.14
C TYR A 417 16.56 10.39 14.32
N ARG A 418 16.97 11.19 15.31
CA ARG A 418 18.38 11.32 15.69
C ARG A 418 18.80 10.13 16.51
N ILE A 419 19.90 9.49 16.13
CA ILE A 419 20.45 8.34 16.82
C ILE A 419 21.43 8.78 17.90
N GLY A 420 21.06 8.51 19.15
CA GLY A 420 21.83 8.97 20.31
C GLY A 420 21.97 10.50 20.37
N ARG A 421 23.10 10.97 20.88
CA ARG A 421 23.38 12.41 21.09
C ARG A 421 24.55 12.86 20.22
N HIS A 422 24.27 13.74 19.27
CA HIS A 422 25.28 14.41 18.43
C HIS A 422 24.76 15.73 17.86
N ALA A 423 25.69 16.55 17.34
CA ALA A 423 25.38 17.82 16.69
C ALA A 423 25.33 17.74 15.15
N THR A 424 25.58 16.57 14.54
CA THR A 424 25.52 16.40 13.08
C THR A 424 24.14 16.79 12.54
N PRO A 425 24.03 17.79 11.65
CA PRO A 425 22.77 18.14 11.01
C PRO A 425 22.24 16.95 10.20
N TRP A 426 20.92 16.85 10.11
CA TRP A 426 20.31 15.89 9.19
C TRP A 426 20.58 16.30 7.73
N PRO A 427 21.04 15.37 6.88
CA PRO A 427 21.56 15.72 5.55
C PRO A 427 20.49 15.99 4.48
N LEU A 428 19.28 15.49 4.71
CA LEU A 428 18.17 15.49 3.76
C LEU A 428 16.86 15.94 4.46
N PRO A 429 16.72 17.24 4.78
CA PRO A 429 15.51 17.76 5.42
C PRO A 429 14.30 17.67 4.50
N ASP A 430 13.13 17.41 5.08
CA ASP A 430 11.79 17.56 4.47
C ASP A 430 11.55 16.83 3.14
N HIS A 431 12.38 15.84 2.82
CA HIS A 431 12.26 15.06 1.59
C HIS A 431 11.05 14.14 1.59
N LEU A 432 10.44 14.03 0.42
CA LEU A 432 9.49 12.98 0.05
C LEU A 432 10.14 12.12 -1.04
N LEU A 433 9.75 10.87 -1.17
CA LEU A 433 10.31 9.94 -2.14
C LEU A 433 9.49 9.92 -3.42
N VAL A 434 8.16 9.90 -3.28
CA VAL A 434 7.19 9.76 -4.37
C VAL A 434 6.52 11.08 -4.68
N SER A 435 5.92 11.71 -3.66
CA SER A 435 5.18 12.96 -3.80
C SER A 435 6.09 14.14 -4.16
N GLU A 436 5.51 15.21 -4.68
CA GLU A 436 6.25 16.43 -4.97
C GLU A 436 6.68 17.13 -3.67
N GLU A 437 7.91 17.64 -3.63
CA GLU A 437 8.45 18.29 -2.41
C GLU A 437 7.68 19.56 -2.02
N ALA A 438 6.99 20.20 -2.98
CA ALA A 438 6.09 21.34 -2.73
C ALA A 438 4.86 20.96 -1.89
N GLU A 439 4.51 19.68 -1.83
CA GLU A 439 3.41 19.16 -1.01
C GLU A 439 3.86 18.82 0.42
N SER A 440 5.17 18.90 0.70
CA SER A 440 5.75 18.73 2.03
C SER A 440 5.26 19.84 2.96
N SER A 441 4.59 19.44 4.05
CA SER A 441 4.16 20.35 5.10
C SER A 441 4.83 19.96 6.42
N PRO A 442 5.46 20.90 7.15
CA PRO A 442 6.04 20.60 8.45
C PRO A 442 4.99 20.07 9.43
N GLY A 443 5.24 18.91 10.04
CA GLY A 443 4.35 18.28 11.03
C GLY A 443 4.01 16.84 10.69
N LEU A 444 3.54 16.09 11.69
CA LEU A 444 3.11 14.70 11.52
C LEU A 444 1.79 14.67 10.74
N ARG A 445 1.83 14.22 9.49
CA ARG A 445 0.64 13.78 8.76
C ARG A 445 0.59 12.26 8.79
N PHE A 446 -0.36 11.72 9.54
CA PHE A 446 -0.71 10.31 9.59
C PHE A 446 -2.12 10.09 9.06
#